data_AF-A0A432HYP7-F1
#
_entry.id   AF-A0A432HYP7-F1
#
_cell.length_a   1.000
_cell.length_b   1.000
_cell.length_c   1.000
_cell.angle_alpha   90.00
_cell.angle_beta   90.00
_cell.angle_gamma   90.00
#
_symmetry.space_group_name_H-M   'P 1'
#
loop_
_entity.id
_entity.type
_entity.pdbx_description
1 polymer ?
#
loop_
_entity_poly.entity_id
_entity_poly.type
_entity_poly.pdbx_seq_one_letter_code
_entity_poly.pdbx_strand_id
1 'polypeptide(L)'
;MERQRRAVSLVLLLLVPTLLAGSIASTPDIQQQVEPSAWPDGGAAYDNMQQLANFGYRRIDTTANENGRDWIVTELEAMGYEVERQPFTSDECSNCENIVVTINGTLENNWMVAGAHHDAICYSPPPVPGITYPGCTSSGAYDDGTGSGALLELARVFMEWNITPTHTWKLGWWDYEEWQGSG
;
A
#
# COMPACT_ATOMS: atom_id res chain seq x y z
N MET A 1 73.74 -50.37 9.45
CA MET A 1 73.59 -48.95 9.08
C MET A 1 72.91 -48.88 7.72
N GLU A 2 71.58 -48.87 7.63
CA GLU A 2 70.86 -48.56 6.37
C GLU A 2 69.34 -48.45 6.57
N ARG A 3 68.81 -49.09 7.61
CA ARG A 3 67.37 -49.07 7.90
C ARG A 3 66.86 -47.82 8.64
N GLN A 4 67.75 -47.02 9.24
CA GLN A 4 67.38 -45.81 10.00
C GLN A 4 67.34 -44.52 9.15
N ARG A 5 67.85 -44.52 7.92
CA ARG A 5 67.90 -43.30 7.08
C ARG A 5 66.68 -43.09 6.19
N ARG A 6 65.78 -44.08 6.07
CA ARG A 6 64.55 -43.96 5.26
C ARG A 6 63.33 -43.44 6.04
N ALA A 7 63.38 -43.41 7.36
CA ALA A 7 62.27 -42.93 8.18
C ALA A 7 62.25 -41.40 8.36
N VAL A 8 63.40 -40.73 8.19
CA VAL A 8 63.50 -39.27 8.44
C VAL A 8 62.98 -38.44 7.25
N SER A 9 62.95 -38.99 6.03
CA SER A 9 62.42 -38.27 4.87
C SER A 9 60.91 -38.36 4.67
N LEU A 10 60.19 -39.21 5.42
CA LEU A 10 58.72 -39.28 5.34
C LEU A 10 57.99 -38.52 6.45
N VAL A 11 58.69 -38.05 7.49
CA VAL A 11 58.06 -37.29 8.58
C VAL A 11 58.03 -35.78 8.26
N LEU A 12 58.89 -35.28 7.38
CA LEU A 12 58.90 -33.88 6.95
C LEU A 12 57.85 -33.52 5.89
N LEU A 13 57.12 -34.50 5.33
CA LEU A 13 56.03 -34.27 4.36
C LEU A 13 54.63 -34.23 5.01
N LEU A 14 54.54 -34.31 6.33
CA LEU A 14 53.26 -34.26 7.08
C LEU A 14 53.08 -32.99 7.93
N LEU A 15 53.93 -31.97 7.76
CA LEU A 15 53.93 -30.77 8.61
C LEU A 15 53.57 -29.46 7.90
N VAL A 16 53.06 -29.51 6.67
CA VAL A 16 52.58 -28.33 5.92
C VAL A 16 51.37 -28.80 5.10
N PRO A 17 50.08 -28.55 5.46
CA PRO A 17 49.54 -27.29 5.99
C PRO A 17 48.45 -27.47 7.08
N THR A 18 48.72 -27.08 8.32
CA THR A 18 47.65 -26.90 9.35
C THR A 18 47.55 -25.45 9.84
N LEU A 19 48.02 -24.49 9.05
CA LEU A 19 47.95 -23.05 9.34
C LEU A 19 46.95 -22.28 8.48
N LEU A 20 45.98 -22.98 7.88
CA LEU A 20 44.73 -22.38 7.45
C LEU A 20 43.64 -22.89 8.39
N ALA A 21 43.72 -22.51 9.66
CA ALA A 21 42.50 -22.27 10.40
C ALA A 21 41.81 -21.14 9.64
N GLY A 22 40.96 -21.50 8.67
CA GLY A 22 40.08 -20.56 8.04
C GLY A 22 39.38 -19.85 9.18
N SER A 23 39.68 -18.56 9.33
CA SER A 23 38.83 -17.69 10.11
C SER A 23 37.45 -17.92 9.51
N ILE A 24 36.57 -18.56 10.28
CA ILE A 24 35.15 -18.51 9.99
C ILE A 24 34.86 -17.04 10.18
N ALA A 25 34.99 -16.27 9.08
CA ALA A 25 34.53 -14.91 9.03
C ALA A 25 33.11 -15.01 9.56
N SER A 26 32.86 -14.34 10.69
CA SER A 26 31.52 -14.21 11.24
C SER A 26 30.67 -13.82 10.05
N THR A 27 29.81 -14.73 9.59
CA THR A 27 28.79 -14.37 8.63
C THR A 27 28.13 -13.14 9.24
N PRO A 28 28.14 -11.97 8.56
CA PRO A 28 27.43 -10.82 9.08
C PRO A 28 26.06 -11.35 9.44
N ASP A 29 25.68 -11.14 10.70
CA ASP A 29 24.40 -11.52 11.24
C ASP A 29 23.38 -11.06 10.20
N ILE A 30 22.84 -11.99 9.42
CA ILE A 30 21.78 -11.69 8.47
C ILE A 30 20.68 -11.28 9.43
N GLN A 31 20.49 -9.97 9.60
CA GLN A 31 19.41 -9.42 10.41
C GLN A 31 18.17 -10.21 10.01
N GLN A 32 17.72 -11.08 10.91
CA GLN A 32 16.60 -11.95 10.66
C GLN A 32 15.47 -11.03 10.24
N GLN A 33 15.05 -11.11 8.97
CA GLN A 33 13.97 -10.27 8.48
C GLN A 33 12.79 -10.54 9.39
N VAL A 34 12.42 -9.55 10.18
CA VAL A 34 11.26 -9.64 11.05
C VAL A 34 10.08 -9.67 10.10
N GLU A 35 9.47 -10.84 9.95
CA GLU A 35 8.25 -10.97 9.18
C GLU A 35 7.21 -9.98 9.73
N PRO A 36 6.53 -9.23 8.86
CA PRO A 36 5.56 -8.24 9.32
C PRO A 36 4.45 -8.93 10.13
N SER A 37 3.94 -8.22 11.15
CA SER A 37 2.88 -8.69 12.05
C SER A 37 1.57 -9.01 11.34
N ALA A 38 1.34 -8.41 10.17
CA ALA A 38 0.14 -8.53 9.37
C ALA A 38 0.45 -8.43 7.87
N TRP A 39 -0.43 -8.97 7.04
CA TRP A 39 -0.41 -8.78 5.59
C TRP A 39 -1.80 -8.36 5.12
N PRO A 40 -1.93 -7.70 3.96
CA PRO A 40 -3.23 -7.35 3.40
C PRO A 40 -4.11 -8.59 3.23
N ASP A 41 -5.34 -8.52 3.73
CA ASP A 41 -6.35 -9.55 3.59
C ASP A 41 -7.38 -9.18 2.53
N GLY A 42 -7.60 -10.09 1.58
CA GLY A 42 -8.54 -9.87 0.49
C GLY A 42 -10.01 -9.80 0.95
N GLY A 43 -10.34 -10.46 2.07
CA GLY A 43 -11.67 -10.37 2.69
C GLY A 43 -11.92 -8.98 3.27
N ALA A 44 -10.96 -8.45 4.03
CA ALA A 44 -11.04 -7.08 4.56
C ALA A 44 -11.15 -6.03 3.44
N ALA A 45 -10.34 -6.15 2.38
CA ALA A 45 -10.44 -5.26 1.22
C ALA A 45 -11.82 -5.35 0.53
N TYR A 46 -12.38 -6.55 0.42
CA TYR A 46 -13.71 -6.78 -0.13
C TYR A 46 -14.82 -6.18 0.74
N ASP A 47 -14.73 -6.34 2.06
CA ASP A 47 -15.69 -5.78 3.01
C ASP A 47 -15.69 -4.24 2.97
N ASN A 48 -14.51 -3.63 2.87
CA ASN A 48 -14.37 -2.17 2.68
C ASN A 48 -15.03 -1.71 1.37
N MET A 49 -14.78 -2.40 0.25
CA MET A 49 -15.44 -2.11 -1.03
C MET A 49 -16.97 -2.24 -0.93
N GLN A 50 -17.44 -3.30 -0.27
CA GLN A 50 -18.87 -3.52 -0.07
C GLN A 50 -19.50 -2.40 0.75
N GLN A 51 -18.83 -1.94 1.80
CA GLN A 51 -19.29 -0.80 2.60
C GLN A 51 -19.39 0.48 1.75
N LEU A 52 -18.39 0.76 0.91
CA LEU A 52 -18.44 1.89 -0.03
C LEU A 52 -19.63 1.78 -0.99
N ALA A 53 -19.86 0.59 -1.57
CA ALA A 53 -20.99 0.34 -2.46
C ALA A 53 -22.35 0.50 -1.75
N ASN A 54 -22.42 0.21 -0.45
CA ASN A 54 -23.65 0.31 0.34
C ASN A 54 -24.08 1.75 0.65
N PHE A 55 -23.20 2.75 0.53
CA PHE A 55 -23.60 4.16 0.60
C PHE A 55 -24.44 4.59 -0.62
N GLY A 56 -24.48 3.78 -1.67
CA GLY A 56 -25.23 4.03 -2.89
C GLY A 56 -24.36 4.69 -3.96
N TYR A 57 -25.01 5.45 -4.85
CA TYR A 57 -24.35 6.04 -6.00
C TYR A 57 -23.52 7.26 -5.59
N ARG A 58 -22.21 7.04 -5.34
CA ARG A 58 -21.23 8.05 -4.90
C ARG A 58 -20.83 9.06 -5.99
N ARG A 59 -21.82 9.54 -6.74
CA ARG A 59 -21.68 10.64 -7.69
C ARG A 59 -21.28 11.90 -6.94
N ILE A 60 -20.40 12.70 -7.52
CA ILE A 60 -20.03 14.03 -6.99
C ILE A 60 -21.27 14.88 -6.63
N ASP A 61 -21.14 15.74 -5.62
CA ASP A 61 -22.21 16.58 -5.08
C ASP A 61 -23.46 15.80 -4.61
N THR A 62 -23.30 14.54 -4.19
CA THR A 62 -24.39 13.76 -3.57
C THR A 62 -24.05 13.36 -2.14
N THR A 63 -25.10 13.21 -1.32
CA THR A 63 -24.97 12.69 0.06
C THR A 63 -24.33 11.30 0.11
N ALA A 64 -24.46 10.49 -0.95
CA ALA A 64 -23.80 9.17 -1.00
C ALA A 64 -22.27 9.31 -1.10
N ASN A 65 -21.77 10.26 -1.90
CA ASN A 65 -20.35 10.57 -1.99
C ASN A 65 -19.84 11.16 -0.67
N GLU A 66 -20.56 12.13 -0.10
CA GLU A 66 -20.23 12.73 1.22
C GLU A 66 -20.14 11.67 2.32
N ASN A 67 -21.14 10.78 2.42
CA ASN A 67 -21.12 9.70 3.40
C ASN A 67 -19.96 8.72 3.18
N GLY A 68 -19.65 8.40 1.92
CA GLY A 68 -18.56 7.50 1.56
C GLY A 68 -17.20 8.06 1.97
N ARG A 69 -16.93 9.33 1.64
CA ARG A 69 -15.66 9.99 1.99
C ARG A 69 -15.54 10.21 3.50
N ASP A 70 -16.63 10.57 4.19
CA ASP A 70 -16.64 10.74 5.64
C ASP A 70 -16.41 9.42 6.38
N TRP A 71 -16.92 8.32 5.83
CA TRP A 71 -16.62 6.99 6.35
C TRP A 71 -15.14 6.63 6.18
N ILE A 72 -14.55 6.87 5.00
CA ILE A 72 -13.10 6.67 4.78
C ILE A 72 -12.28 7.44 5.83
N VAL A 73 -12.59 8.72 6.05
CA VAL A 73 -11.91 9.53 7.07
C VAL A 73 -12.10 8.94 8.47
N THR A 74 -13.32 8.52 8.82
CA THR A 74 -13.62 7.92 10.13
C THR A 74 -12.80 6.65 10.37
N GLU A 75 -12.68 5.78 9.37
CA GLU A 75 -11.87 4.56 9.47
C GLU A 75 -10.38 4.90 9.65
N LEU A 76 -9.86 5.85 8.87
CA LEU A 76 -8.45 6.28 8.96
C LEU A 76 -8.12 6.93 10.30
N GLU A 77 -8.99 7.80 10.80
CA GLU A 77 -8.85 8.42 12.13
C GLU A 77 -8.94 7.37 13.24
N ALA A 78 -9.79 6.35 13.11
CA ALA A 78 -9.87 5.22 14.03
C ALA A 78 -8.58 4.37 14.03
N MET A 79 -7.88 4.30 12.90
CA MET A 79 -6.54 3.72 12.79
C MET A 79 -5.43 4.63 13.34
N GLY A 80 -5.75 5.86 13.77
CA GLY A 80 -4.81 6.80 14.37
C GLY A 80 -4.07 7.69 13.36
N TYR A 81 -4.53 7.74 12.10
CA TYR A 81 -3.95 8.64 11.11
C TYR A 81 -4.44 10.08 11.29
N GLU A 82 -3.54 11.04 11.04
CA GLU A 82 -3.93 12.42 10.74
C GLU A 82 -4.34 12.48 9.27
N VAL A 83 -5.61 12.81 9.03
CA VAL A 83 -6.21 12.82 7.69
C VAL A 83 -6.20 14.24 7.13
N GLU A 84 -5.55 14.42 5.99
CA GLU A 84 -5.59 15.66 5.22
C GLU A 84 -6.80 15.63 4.28
N ARG A 85 -7.80 16.46 4.57
CA ARG A 85 -8.92 16.74 3.66
C ARG A 85 -8.54 17.90 2.74
N GLN A 86 -8.65 17.70 1.43
CA GLN A 86 -8.31 18.68 0.41
C GLN A 86 -9.57 19.06 -0.39
N PRO A 87 -10.39 20.00 0.10
CA PRO A 87 -11.58 20.43 -0.60
C PRO A 87 -11.24 21.28 -1.84
N PHE A 88 -12.02 21.11 -2.91
CA PHE A 88 -11.91 21.87 -4.14
C PHE A 88 -13.25 21.98 -4.87
N THR A 89 -13.28 22.83 -5.91
CA THR A 89 -14.47 23.06 -6.75
C THR A 89 -14.05 23.08 -8.22
N SER A 90 -14.93 22.60 -9.09
CA SER A 90 -14.82 22.67 -10.56
C SER A 90 -16.11 23.22 -11.18
N ASP A 91 -16.20 23.26 -12.51
CA ASP A 91 -17.44 23.62 -13.21
C ASP A 91 -18.56 22.58 -12.98
N GLU A 92 -18.19 21.33 -12.68
CA GLU A 92 -19.09 20.19 -12.49
C GLU A 92 -19.28 19.78 -11.03
N CYS A 93 -18.43 20.27 -10.11
CA CYS A 93 -18.44 19.90 -8.70
C CYS A 93 -18.28 21.11 -7.76
N SER A 94 -19.21 21.26 -6.81
CA SER A 94 -19.19 22.33 -5.81
C SER A 94 -18.71 21.89 -4.43
N ASN A 95 -18.67 20.59 -4.18
CA ASN A 95 -18.31 19.99 -2.90
C ASN A 95 -17.39 18.77 -3.10
N CYS A 96 -16.33 18.89 -3.91
CA CYS A 96 -15.38 17.80 -4.10
C CYS A 96 -14.28 17.84 -3.04
N GLU A 97 -13.79 16.68 -2.63
CA GLU A 97 -12.78 16.58 -1.58
C GLU A 97 -11.90 15.34 -1.74
N ASN A 98 -10.59 15.57 -1.90
CA ASN A 98 -9.62 14.47 -1.81
C ASN A 98 -9.31 14.18 -0.34
N ILE A 99 -8.97 12.93 -0.06
CA ILE A 99 -8.53 12.47 1.26
C ILE A 99 -7.10 11.93 1.12
N VAL A 100 -6.18 12.44 1.93
CA VAL A 100 -4.77 12.01 1.92
C VAL A 100 -4.29 11.69 3.31
N VAL A 101 -3.60 10.56 3.46
CA VAL A 101 -2.84 10.21 4.67
C VAL A 101 -1.35 10.16 4.32
N THR A 102 -0.53 10.71 5.22
CA THR A 102 0.94 10.70 5.08
C THR A 102 1.57 9.85 6.18
N ILE A 103 2.32 8.82 5.78
CA ILE A 103 3.08 7.94 6.67
C ILE A 103 4.55 8.26 6.51
N ASN A 104 5.12 9.00 7.47
CA ASN A 104 6.48 9.51 7.39
C ASN A 104 7.51 8.38 7.35
N GLY A 105 8.41 8.46 6.37
CA GLY A 105 9.55 7.56 6.25
C GLY A 105 10.84 8.14 6.83
N THR A 106 11.90 7.33 6.83
CA THR A 106 13.22 7.75 7.31
C THR A 106 14.04 8.50 6.25
N LEU A 107 13.75 8.31 4.95
CA LEU A 107 14.41 9.02 3.87
C LEU A 107 13.72 10.35 3.57
N GLU A 108 14.47 11.45 3.67
CA GLU A 108 14.01 12.77 3.27
C GLU A 108 13.75 12.84 1.76
N ASN A 109 12.72 13.59 1.37
CA ASN A 109 12.35 13.85 -0.03
C ASN A 109 12.15 12.59 -0.88
N ASN A 110 11.75 11.47 -0.26
CA ASN A 110 11.49 10.22 -0.95
C ASN A 110 10.09 9.69 -0.65
N TRP A 111 9.31 9.50 -1.71
CA TRP A 111 7.88 9.29 -1.63
C TRP A 111 7.43 8.07 -2.44
N MET A 112 6.55 7.28 -1.85
CA MET A 112 5.72 6.28 -2.53
C MET A 112 4.28 6.77 -2.47
N VAL A 113 3.59 6.80 -3.61
CA VAL A 113 2.19 7.25 -3.68
C VAL A 113 1.35 6.09 -4.18
N ALA A 114 0.33 5.73 -3.40
CA ALA A 114 -0.72 4.80 -3.81
C ALA A 114 -2.05 5.54 -3.73
N GLY A 115 -2.90 5.36 -4.73
CA GLY A 115 -4.19 6.04 -4.74
C GLY A 115 -5.25 5.27 -5.50
N ALA A 116 -6.48 5.62 -5.19
CA ALA A 116 -7.72 5.12 -5.75
C ALA A 116 -8.71 6.29 -5.82
N HIS A 117 -9.73 6.22 -6.67
CA HIS A 117 -10.80 7.21 -6.62
C HIS A 117 -12.00 6.69 -5.84
N HIS A 118 -12.71 7.59 -5.14
CA HIS A 118 -13.81 7.20 -4.25
C HIS A 118 -15.19 7.57 -4.80
N ASP A 119 -15.23 8.47 -5.78
CA ASP A 119 -16.43 8.78 -6.55
C ASP A 119 -16.83 7.62 -7.44
N ALA A 120 -18.04 7.72 -7.98
CA ALA A 120 -18.54 6.76 -8.94
C ALA A 120 -19.36 7.48 -9.99
N ILE A 121 -19.25 7.02 -11.24
CA ILE A 121 -20.20 7.39 -12.28
C ILE A 121 -20.92 6.16 -12.82
N CYS A 122 -21.97 6.41 -13.59
CA CYS A 122 -22.68 5.37 -14.30
C CYS A 122 -22.75 5.76 -15.78
N TYR A 123 -22.07 5.01 -16.62
CA TYR A 123 -22.03 5.26 -18.06
C TYR A 123 -23.21 4.59 -18.75
N SER A 124 -23.68 5.19 -19.85
CA SER A 124 -24.61 4.57 -20.76
C SER A 124 -24.01 3.28 -21.36
N PRO A 125 -24.79 2.19 -21.45
CA PRO A 125 -24.32 0.98 -22.10
C PRO A 125 -24.13 1.21 -23.62
N PRO A 126 -23.33 0.37 -24.29
CA PRO A 126 -23.22 0.38 -25.75
C PRO A 126 -24.61 0.41 -26.43
N PRO A 127 -24.80 1.22 -27.50
CA PRO A 127 -23.78 1.81 -28.37
C PRO A 127 -23.38 3.25 -28.04
N VAL A 128 -23.87 3.84 -26.94
CA VAL A 128 -23.55 5.22 -26.57
C VAL A 128 -22.57 5.17 -25.40
N PRO A 129 -21.24 5.18 -25.59
CA PRO A 129 -20.30 5.23 -24.48
C PRO A 129 -20.21 6.65 -23.90
N GLY A 130 -19.97 6.77 -22.60
CA GLY A 130 -19.54 8.04 -21.98
C GLY A 130 -20.62 9.06 -21.65
N ILE A 131 -21.91 8.69 -21.62
CA ILE A 131 -23.00 9.62 -21.27
C ILE A 131 -23.77 9.10 -20.05
N THR A 132 -23.96 9.93 -19.03
CA THR A 132 -24.90 9.63 -17.93
C THR A 132 -26.33 9.87 -18.41
N TYR A 133 -27.28 9.02 -18.02
CA TYR A 133 -28.71 9.21 -18.36
C TYR A 133 -29.58 9.40 -17.11
N PRO A 134 -30.72 10.10 -17.21
CA PRO A 134 -31.59 10.33 -16.05
C PRO A 134 -32.04 9.02 -15.38
N GLY A 135 -31.86 8.93 -14.05
CA GLY A 135 -32.23 7.76 -13.26
C GLY A 135 -31.20 6.62 -13.28
N CYS A 136 -30.06 6.81 -13.94
CA CYS A 136 -28.94 5.90 -13.87
C CYS A 136 -28.33 5.87 -12.46
N THR A 137 -27.86 4.69 -12.05
CA THR A 137 -27.22 4.45 -10.75
C THR A 137 -26.06 3.48 -10.94
N SER A 138 -25.00 3.66 -10.15
CA SER A 138 -23.86 2.77 -10.08
C SER A 138 -23.58 2.45 -8.62
N SER A 139 -23.23 1.19 -8.33
CA SER A 139 -22.67 0.86 -7.02
C SER A 139 -21.24 1.39 -6.88
N GLY A 140 -20.56 1.70 -7.99
CA GLY A 140 -19.13 2.02 -8.03
C GLY A 140 -18.29 0.93 -7.36
N ALA A 141 -18.74 -0.32 -7.37
CA ALA A 141 -18.10 -1.39 -6.61
C ALA A 141 -16.73 -1.74 -7.19
N TYR A 142 -16.64 -1.88 -8.52
CA TYR A 142 -15.40 -2.16 -9.23
C TYR A 142 -14.64 -0.89 -9.61
N ASP A 143 -15.35 0.20 -9.88
CA ASP A 143 -14.80 1.46 -10.38
C ASP A 143 -15.22 2.61 -9.43
N ASP A 144 -14.38 2.99 -8.45
CA ASP A 144 -13.20 2.25 -7.95
C ASP A 144 -13.33 1.93 -6.46
N GLY A 145 -14.49 1.38 -6.09
CA GLY A 145 -14.72 0.83 -4.75
C GLY A 145 -13.69 -0.24 -4.38
N THR A 146 -13.18 -1.01 -5.34
CA THR A 146 -12.14 -2.02 -5.11
C THR A 146 -10.80 -1.42 -4.75
N GLY A 147 -10.32 -0.41 -5.48
CA GLY A 147 -9.07 0.28 -5.17
C GLY A 147 -9.18 1.04 -3.86
N SER A 148 -10.29 1.76 -3.65
CA SER A 148 -10.56 2.48 -2.40
C SER A 148 -10.60 1.55 -1.19
N GLY A 149 -11.25 0.39 -1.32
CA GLY A 149 -11.32 -0.62 -0.26
C GLY A 149 -9.98 -1.32 0.01
N ALA A 150 -9.20 -1.60 -1.03
CA ALA A 150 -7.85 -2.14 -0.91
C ALA A 150 -6.88 -1.14 -0.26
N LEU A 151 -7.02 0.15 -0.55
CA LEU A 151 -6.19 1.20 0.04
C LEU A 151 -6.44 1.36 1.54
N LEU A 152 -7.69 1.21 1.99
CA LEU A 152 -8.04 1.16 3.42
C LEU A 152 -7.41 -0.05 4.12
N GLU A 153 -7.39 -1.20 3.44
CA GLU A 153 -6.73 -2.39 3.97
C GLU A 153 -5.21 -2.22 4.07
N LEU A 154 -4.59 -1.53 3.09
CA LEU A 154 -3.18 -1.14 3.20
C LEU A 154 -2.96 -0.23 4.41
N ALA A 155 -3.81 0.77 4.63
CA ALA A 155 -3.73 1.64 5.80
C ALA A 155 -3.80 0.84 7.12
N ARG A 156 -4.72 -0.12 7.25
CA ARG A 156 -4.80 -1.02 8.41
C ARG A 156 -3.49 -1.77 8.65
N VAL A 157 -2.89 -2.33 7.59
CA VAL A 157 -1.63 -3.08 7.69
C VAL A 157 -0.47 -2.19 8.09
N PHE A 158 -0.37 -0.96 7.55
CA PHE A 158 0.65 0.00 7.97
C PHE A 158 0.54 0.36 9.45
N MET A 159 -0.68 0.54 9.95
CA MET A 159 -0.96 0.77 11.37
C MET A 159 -0.51 -0.42 12.22
N GLU A 160 -0.82 -1.66 11.82
CA GLU A 160 -0.48 -2.87 12.58
C GLU A 160 1.01 -3.22 12.58
N TRP A 161 1.72 -2.85 11.51
CA TRP A 161 3.18 -2.95 11.51
C TRP A 161 3.78 -2.03 12.56
N ASN A 162 3.19 -0.85 12.77
CA ASN A 162 3.61 0.12 13.77
C ASN A 162 5.13 0.40 13.71
N ILE A 163 5.65 0.51 12.48
CA ILE A 163 7.05 0.83 12.17
C ILE A 163 7.14 2.13 11.38
N THR A 164 8.32 2.76 11.42
CA THR A 164 8.64 3.85 10.48
C THR A 164 9.19 3.25 9.18
N PRO A 165 8.51 3.40 8.04
CA PRO A 165 8.99 2.88 6.76
C PRO A 165 10.24 3.61 6.26
N THR A 166 10.93 3.04 5.27
CA THR A 166 12.08 3.71 4.63
C THR A 166 11.64 4.92 3.80
N HIS A 167 10.59 4.74 3.00
CA HIS A 167 10.01 5.78 2.15
C HIS A 167 8.82 6.43 2.85
N THR A 168 8.57 7.72 2.60
CA THR A 168 7.31 8.32 3.02
C THR A 168 6.20 7.82 2.11
N TRP A 169 5.11 7.32 2.67
CA TRP A 169 3.96 6.86 1.89
C TRP A 169 2.86 7.91 1.93
N LYS A 170 2.26 8.19 0.76
CA LYS A 170 0.99 8.90 0.66
C LYS A 170 -0.07 7.94 0.14
N LEU A 171 -1.14 7.78 0.91
CA LEU A 171 -2.33 7.05 0.51
C LEU A 171 -3.40 8.10 0.19
N GLY A 172 -3.87 8.12 -1.06
CA GLY A 172 -4.80 9.13 -1.56
C GLY A 172 -6.09 8.53 -2.10
N TRP A 173 -7.23 9.06 -1.63
CA TRP A 173 -8.53 8.84 -2.23
C TRP A 173 -8.93 10.10 -2.98
N TRP A 174 -8.99 9.99 -4.29
CA TRP A 174 -9.27 11.11 -5.19
C TRP A 174 -10.77 11.21 -5.44
N ASP A 175 -11.33 12.41 -5.31
CA ASP A 175 -12.67 12.70 -5.80
C ASP A 175 -12.58 13.10 -7.27
N TYR A 176 -13.73 13.16 -7.96
CA TYR A 176 -13.82 13.76 -9.29
C TYR A 176 -13.03 13.04 -10.41
N GLU A 177 -12.54 11.82 -10.20
CA GLU A 177 -11.76 11.09 -11.22
C GLU A 177 -12.60 10.81 -12.46
N GLU A 178 -13.86 10.44 -12.25
CA GLU A 178 -14.79 10.06 -13.31
C GLU A 178 -15.19 11.26 -14.20
N TRP A 179 -14.78 12.46 -13.80
CA TRP A 179 -14.89 13.72 -14.55
C TRP A 179 -13.51 14.18 -15.09
N GLN A 180 -12.61 13.24 -15.34
CA GLN A 180 -11.26 13.42 -15.89
C GLN A 180 -10.25 14.08 -14.93
N GLY A 181 -10.58 14.19 -13.64
CA GLY A 181 -9.61 14.63 -12.62
C GLY A 181 -9.02 16.02 -12.85
N SER A 182 -9.69 16.90 -13.58
CA SER A 182 -9.20 18.24 -13.97
C SER A 182 -9.38 19.32 -12.88
N GLY A 183 -9.50 18.90 -11.62
CA GLY A 183 -9.67 19.77 -10.45
C GLY A 183 -8.45 20.61 -10.09
#